data_AF-A0A3C0RAN4-F1
#
_entry.id   AF-A0A3C0RAN4-F1
#
_cell.length_a   1.000
_cell.length_b   1.000
_cell.length_c   1.000
_cell.angle_alpha   90.00
_cell.angle_beta   90.00
_cell.angle_gamma   90.00
#
_symmetry.space_group_name_H-M   'P 1'
#
loop_
_entity.id
_entity.type
_entity.pdbx_description
1 polymer ?
#
loop_
_entity_poly.entity_id
_entity_poly.type
_entity_poly.pdbx_seq_one_letter_code
_entity_poly.pdbx_strand_id
1 'polypeptide(L)'
;MKPFYVMMMTAVVFAACQSSTDSTSPETKDSNTVQYHQAWSTRFVGDFVSDGYVSRKKGTDWYAVIINQVQDSLYQISIRSRADKKKP
;
A
#
# COMPACT_ATOMS: atom_id res chain seq x y z
N MET A 1 44.39 -42.45 -2.67
CA MET A 1 43.04 -42.64 -3.23
C MET A 1 42.07 -41.80 -2.40
N LYS A 2 41.60 -40.72 -3.02
CA LYS A 2 40.40 -39.88 -2.80
C LYS A 2 39.61 -40.09 -1.49
N PRO A 3 39.57 -39.05 -0.63
CA PRO A 3 38.27 -38.51 -0.21
C PRO A 3 38.19 -36.98 -0.35
N PHE A 4 38.90 -36.37 -1.31
CA PHE A 4 38.83 -34.92 -1.54
C PHE A 4 37.79 -34.50 -2.59
N TYR A 5 37.23 -35.45 -3.35
CA TYR A 5 36.29 -35.15 -4.43
C TYR A 5 34.84 -34.95 -3.97
N VAL A 6 34.50 -35.29 -2.72
CA VAL A 6 33.11 -35.24 -2.23
C VAL A 6 32.70 -33.84 -1.77
N MET A 7 33.65 -32.96 -1.44
CA MET A 7 33.33 -31.61 -0.95
C MET A 7 33.17 -30.55 -2.06
N MET A 8 33.48 -30.89 -3.33
CA MET A 8 33.39 -29.98 -4.48
C MET A 8 32.16 -30.27 -5.38
N MET A 9 31.08 -30.80 -4.81
CA MET A 9 29.83 -31.11 -5.54
C MET A 9 28.57 -30.70 -4.74
N THR A 10 28.64 -29.60 -3.99
CA THR A 10 27.48 -29.06 -3.23
C THR A 10 27.26 -27.55 -3.40
N ALA A 11 28.01 -26.88 -4.28
CA ALA A 11 27.93 -25.41 -4.44
C ALA A 11 27.11 -24.91 -5.65
N VAL A 12 26.46 -25.78 -6.44
CA VAL A 12 25.84 -25.37 -7.72
C VAL A 12 24.31 -25.17 -7.65
N VAL A 13 23.65 -25.43 -6.52
CA VAL A 13 22.16 -25.51 -6.50
C VAL A 13 21.46 -24.20 -6.10
N PHE A 14 22.16 -23.15 -5.66
CA PHE A 14 21.51 -21.89 -5.23
C PHE A 14 21.44 -20.78 -6.28
N ALA A 15 21.88 -21.02 -7.53
CA ALA A 15 21.96 -19.99 -8.56
C ALA A 15 20.78 -19.98 -9.57
N ALA A 16 19.60 -20.50 -9.20
CA ALA A 16 18.45 -20.58 -10.10
C ALA A 16 17.17 -20.08 -9.43
N CYS A 17 17.04 -18.76 -9.30
CA CYS A 17 15.78 -18.00 -9.39
C CYS A 17 16.10 -16.50 -9.30
N GLN A 18 16.55 -15.91 -10.42
CA GLN A 18 16.28 -14.50 -10.70
C GLN A 18 15.48 -14.48 -11.99
N SER A 19 14.16 -14.41 -11.84
CA SER A 19 13.24 -14.17 -12.96
C SER A 19 13.45 -12.73 -13.43
N SER A 20 14.26 -12.56 -14.48
CA SER A 20 14.32 -11.33 -15.24
C SER A 20 12.99 -11.13 -15.94
N THR A 21 12.16 -10.23 -15.41
CA THR A 21 11.03 -9.71 -16.18
C THR A 21 11.57 -8.56 -17.00
N ASP A 22 11.95 -8.85 -18.24
CA ASP A 22 12.15 -7.81 -19.24
C ASP A 22 10.79 -7.16 -19.52
N SER A 23 10.67 -5.88 -19.20
CA SER A 23 9.62 -5.00 -19.69
C SER A 23 10.26 -3.68 -20.04
N THR A 24 10.73 -3.61 -21.28
CA THR A 24 11.17 -2.38 -21.93
C THR A 24 9.95 -1.61 -22.45
N SER A 25 9.92 -0.31 -22.12
CA SER A 25 9.24 0.83 -22.78
C SER A 25 8.00 1.42 -22.07
N PRO A 26 7.81 2.76 -22.04
CA PRO A 26 8.78 3.87 -22.12
C PRO A 26 8.74 4.80 -20.88
N GLU A 27 9.92 5.32 -20.54
CA GLU A 27 10.10 6.42 -19.58
C GLU A 27 9.53 7.71 -20.17
N THR A 28 8.34 8.13 -19.72
CA THR A 28 7.85 9.49 -19.95
C THR A 28 8.51 10.38 -18.90
N LYS A 29 9.57 11.07 -19.30
CA LYS A 29 10.14 12.20 -18.55
C LYS A 29 9.16 13.36 -18.58
N ASP A 30 8.30 13.42 -17.58
CA ASP A 30 7.68 14.68 -17.16
C ASP A 30 8.03 14.91 -15.68
N SER A 31 9.29 15.28 -15.45
CA SER A 31 9.73 15.86 -14.18
C SER A 31 9.22 17.29 -14.08
N ASN A 32 7.92 17.42 -13.82
CA ASN A 32 7.43 18.60 -13.13
C ASN A 32 7.52 18.28 -11.63
N THR A 33 8.61 18.71 -11.00
CA THR A 33 8.78 18.61 -9.54
C THR A 33 7.76 19.52 -8.86
N VAL A 34 6.56 18.99 -8.64
CA VAL A 34 5.56 19.63 -7.78
C VAL A 34 6.13 19.63 -6.37
N GLN A 35 6.66 20.78 -5.95
CA GLN A 35 6.97 21.07 -4.55
C GLN A 35 5.64 21.11 -3.79
N TYR A 36 5.23 19.94 -3.27
CA TYR A 36 4.15 19.88 -2.30
C TYR A 36 4.63 20.56 -1.02
N HIS A 37 4.15 21.78 -0.78
CA HIS A 37 4.33 22.43 0.50
C HIS A 37 3.83 21.49 1.61
N GLN A 38 4.74 21.06 2.49
CA GLN A 38 4.51 20.10 3.58
C GLN A 38 3.39 20.55 4.55
N ALA A 39 3.06 21.85 4.54
CA ALA A 39 1.93 22.41 5.29
C ALA A 39 0.55 22.04 4.73
N TRP A 40 0.42 21.68 3.45
CA TRP A 40 -0.86 21.30 2.84
C TRP A 40 -1.27 19.86 3.18
N SER A 41 -0.29 18.98 3.36
CA SER A 41 -0.54 17.54 3.47
C SER A 41 -1.03 17.11 4.87
N THR A 42 -0.72 17.87 5.92
CA THR A 42 -1.25 17.62 7.28
C THR A 42 -2.68 18.10 7.48
N ARG A 43 -3.19 19.03 6.64
CA ARG A 43 -4.56 19.57 6.72
C ARG A 43 -5.65 18.49 6.65
N PHE A 44 -5.36 17.38 5.99
CA PHE A 44 -6.33 16.32 5.72
C PHE A 44 -6.14 15.09 6.63
N VAL A 45 -5.22 15.12 7.58
CA VAL A 45 -5.04 14.02 8.53
C VAL A 45 -6.17 14.07 9.56
N GLY A 46 -6.89 12.95 9.71
CA GLY A 46 -7.98 12.83 10.68
C GLY A 46 -9.13 11.95 10.22
N ASP A 47 -10.14 11.91 11.07
CA ASP A 47 -11.36 11.11 10.91
C ASP A 47 -12.52 12.02 10.48
N PHE A 48 -13.04 11.77 9.27
CA PHE A 48 -14.19 12.46 8.71
C PHE A 48 -15.36 11.48 8.67
N VAL A 49 -16.20 11.53 9.68
CA VAL A 49 -17.25 10.54 9.91
C VAL A 49 -18.62 11.21 10.06
N SER A 50 -19.66 10.54 9.59
CA SER A 50 -21.05 10.91 9.88
C SER A 50 -21.40 10.62 11.34
N ASP A 51 -22.40 11.29 11.90
CA ASP A 51 -22.89 11.06 13.28
C ASP A 51 -23.22 9.59 13.57
N GLY A 52 -23.80 8.88 12.61
CA GLY A 52 -24.14 7.45 12.74
C GLY A 52 -22.92 6.52 12.96
N TYR A 53 -21.70 7.00 12.70
CA TYR A 53 -20.48 6.24 12.93
C TYR A 53 -20.23 5.96 14.41
N VAL A 54 -20.70 6.85 15.31
CA VAL A 54 -20.59 6.70 16.77
C VAL A 54 -21.30 5.41 17.22
N SER A 55 -22.46 5.11 16.63
CA SER A 55 -23.24 3.91 16.91
C SER A 55 -23.08 2.81 15.86
N ARG A 56 -21.99 2.81 15.07
CA ARG A 56 -21.77 1.83 13.97
C ARG A 56 -21.93 0.36 14.35
N LYS A 57 -21.61 0.00 15.60
CA LYS A 57 -21.76 -1.36 16.14
C LYS A 57 -23.23 -1.78 16.31
N LYS A 58 -24.14 -0.82 16.44
CA LYS A 58 -25.59 -1.02 16.56
C LYS A 58 -26.29 -1.19 15.20
N GLY A 59 -25.54 -1.12 14.10
CA GLY A 59 -26.09 -1.29 12.74
C GLY A 59 -26.68 -0.03 12.13
N THR A 60 -26.47 1.15 12.73
CA THR A 60 -26.83 2.45 12.14
C THR A 60 -26.13 2.64 10.79
N ASP A 61 -26.74 3.45 9.92
CA ASP A 61 -26.11 3.90 8.68
C ASP A 61 -25.01 4.92 8.96
N TRP A 62 -23.89 4.80 8.26
CA TRP A 62 -22.75 5.71 8.42
C TRP A 62 -21.83 5.70 7.20
N TYR A 63 -21.05 6.75 7.09
CA TYR A 63 -19.86 6.83 6.25
C TYR A 63 -18.67 7.33 7.05
N ALA A 64 -17.48 6.87 6.68
CA ALA A 64 -16.23 7.24 7.31
C ALA A 64 -15.11 7.32 6.27
N VAL A 65 -14.38 8.42 6.30
CA VAL A 65 -13.10 8.61 5.62
C VAL A 65 -12.06 8.85 6.71
N ILE A 66 -11.11 7.92 6.84
CA ILE A 66 -10.01 7.99 7.80
C ILE A 66 -8.73 8.18 7.01
N ILE A 67 -8.01 9.26 7.30
CA ILE A 67 -6.75 9.62 6.64
C ILE A 67 -5.65 9.62 7.69
N ASN A 68 -4.75 8.65 7.58
CA ASN A 68 -3.58 8.53 8.43
C ASN A 68 -2.33 8.88 7.62
N GLN A 69 -1.45 9.69 8.19
CA GLN A 69 -0.09 9.84 7.66
C GLN A 69 0.75 8.67 8.15
N VAL A 70 1.29 7.88 7.23
CA VAL A 70 2.16 6.72 7.55
C VAL A 70 3.63 7.16 7.53
N GLN A 71 4.01 8.03 6.59
CA GLN A 71 5.33 8.68 6.49
C GLN A 71 5.15 10.08 5.86
N ASP A 72 6.23 10.87 5.81
CA ASP A 72 6.20 12.29 5.37
C ASP A 72 5.37 12.55 4.12
N SER A 73 5.50 11.70 3.10
CA SER A 73 4.75 11.79 1.84
C SER A 73 3.78 10.62 1.60
N LEU A 74 3.66 9.70 2.56
CA LEU A 74 2.82 8.50 2.42
C LEU A 74 1.60 8.59 3.33
N TYR A 75 0.42 8.53 2.70
CA TYR A 75 -0.87 8.58 3.38
C TYR A 75 -1.65 7.29 3.14
N GLN A 76 -2.25 6.78 4.20
CA GLN A 76 -3.22 5.70 4.14
C GLN A 76 -4.62 6.30 4.24
N ILE A 77 -5.43 6.06 3.22
CA ILE A 77 -6.82 6.49 3.17
C ILE A 77 -7.71 5.26 3.28
N SER A 78 -8.59 5.24 4.28
CA SER A 78 -9.60 4.20 4.47
C SER A 78 -10.99 4.79 4.29
N ILE A 79 -11.70 4.33 3.26
CA ILE A 79 -13.08 4.74 2.98
C ILE A 79 -14.01 3.56 3.28
N ARG A 80 -15.00 3.78 4.13
CA ARG A 80 -15.98 2.76 4.50
C ARG A 80 -17.36 3.38 4.63
N SER A 81 -18.38 2.59 4.35
CA SER A 81 -19.77 2.96 4.56
C SER A 81 -20.62 1.76 4.92
N ARG A 82 -21.75 2.06 5.55
CA ARG A 82 -22.86 1.15 5.74
C ARG A 82 -24.12 1.95 5.48
N ALA A 83 -24.87 1.53 4.48
CA ALA A 83 -26.24 1.94 4.27
C ALA A 83 -27.04 0.66 4.11
N ASP A 84 -28.07 0.45 4.93
CA ASP A 84 -28.98 -0.66 4.72
C ASP A 84 -29.72 -0.44 3.39
N LYS A 85 -29.27 -1.12 2.34
CA LYS A 85 -30.00 -1.16 1.07
C LYS A 85 -31.25 -2.00 1.30
N LYS A 86 -32.34 -1.36 1.74
CA LYS A 86 -33.66 -2.00 1.73
C LYS A 86 -33.92 -2.49 0.31
N LYS A 87 -34.28 -3.77 0.23
CA LYS A 87 -34.46 -4.51 -1.03
C LYS A 87 -35.43 -3.73 -1.94
N PRO A 88 -35.08 -3.52 -3.23
CA PRO A 88 -36.03 -2.99 -4.21
C PRO A 88 -37.20 -3.95 -4.41
#